data_AF-A0A6N8Z271-F1
#
_entry.id   AF-A0A6N8Z271-F1
#
_cell.length_a   1.000
_cell.length_b   1.000
_cell.length_c   1.000
_cell.angle_alpha   90.00
_cell.angle_beta   90.00
_cell.angle_gamma   90.00
#
_symmetry.space_group_name_H-M   'P 1'
#
loop_
_entity.id
_entity.type
_entity.pdbx_description
1 polymer ?
#
loop_
_entity_poly.entity_id
_entity_poly.type
_entity_poly.pdbx_seq_one_letter_code
_entity_poly.pdbx_strand_id
1 'polypeptide(L)'
;MNFETYLNLVFPNGLSPHEALDHLLNVGVYIVGIGVYAVFIFHFYRFLASRDMFKLDLSGSEEFRHPLFRGVLRVLMYVAKYIVIFPIFAFFWLAVLTLILAILSKDRAFSQVLLVALATVSAIRVAAYYHEDLSRDLSKILPFAVLGIFIIDASYFSLQDSVAVLREANNHRELIFYYFAFLVVLEFVLRLVMGYVVGLIAFRRRQLVRGVEERAESPGRARAYPDEEDDRPGATAAAPAD
;
A
#
# COMPACT_ATOMS: atom_id res chain seq x y z
N MET A 1 -57.76 -18.20 18.73
CA MET A 1 -57.35 -16.85 18.28
C MET A 1 -56.90 -17.00 16.83
N ASN A 2 -57.52 -16.29 15.90
CA ASN A 2 -57.40 -16.59 14.47
C ASN A 2 -56.20 -15.86 13.87
N PHE A 3 -55.63 -16.38 12.77
CA PHE A 3 -54.44 -15.80 12.13
C PHE A 3 -54.61 -14.31 11.78
N GLU A 4 -55.81 -13.91 11.36
CA GLU A 4 -56.15 -12.50 11.11
C GLU A 4 -56.09 -11.62 12.37
N THR A 5 -56.41 -12.19 13.54
CA THR A 5 -56.29 -11.47 14.81
C THR A 5 -54.83 -11.20 15.16
N TYR A 6 -53.91 -12.11 14.85
CA TYR A 6 -52.47 -11.88 15.03
C TYR A 6 -51.93 -10.87 14.03
N LEU A 7 -52.34 -10.94 12.76
CA LEU A 7 -51.95 -9.98 11.74
C LEU A 7 -52.41 -8.56 12.08
N ASN A 8 -53.66 -8.38 12.54
CA ASN A 8 -54.16 -7.07 12.98
C ASN A 8 -53.53 -6.59 14.29
N LEU A 9 -53.02 -7.47 15.14
CA LEU A 9 -52.28 -7.09 16.35
C LEU A 9 -50.86 -6.59 16.02
N VAL A 10 -50.22 -7.20 15.01
CA VAL A 10 -48.85 -6.88 14.59
C VAL A 10 -48.82 -5.73 13.58
N PHE A 11 -49.82 -5.63 12.71
CA PHE A 11 -49.99 -4.58 11.70
C PHE A 11 -51.35 -3.89 11.88
N PRO A 12 -51.50 -3.06 12.93
CA PRO A 12 -52.79 -2.44 13.27
C PRO A 12 -53.37 -1.52 12.17
N ASN A 13 -52.53 -1.07 11.24
CA ASN A 13 -52.95 -0.25 10.08
C ASN A 13 -53.19 -1.07 8.80
N GLY A 14 -53.03 -2.40 8.86
CA GLY A 14 -52.98 -3.28 7.69
C GLY A 14 -51.66 -3.14 6.93
N LEU A 15 -51.06 -4.26 6.52
CA LEU A 15 -49.93 -4.24 5.59
C LEU A 15 -50.50 -4.38 4.19
N SER A 16 -50.59 -3.28 3.45
CA SER A 16 -51.04 -3.37 2.07
C SER A 16 -49.95 -4.11 1.25
N PRO A 17 -50.29 -5.13 0.45
CA PRO A 17 -49.28 -5.90 -0.28
C PRO A 17 -48.43 -5.05 -1.24
N HIS A 18 -48.99 -3.94 -1.72
CA HIS A 18 -48.32 -3.00 -2.61
C HIS A 18 -47.30 -2.12 -1.87
N GLU A 19 -47.65 -1.54 -0.71
CA GLU A 19 -46.68 -0.77 0.08
C GLU A 19 -45.53 -1.67 0.58
N ALA A 20 -45.85 -2.92 0.97
CA ALA A 20 -44.83 -3.89 1.35
C ALA A 20 -43.83 -4.17 0.21
N LEU A 21 -44.33 -4.34 -1.02
CA LEU A 21 -43.49 -4.52 -2.21
C LEU A 21 -42.63 -3.28 -2.51
N ASP A 22 -43.19 -2.08 -2.38
CA ASP A 22 -42.46 -0.83 -2.61
C ASP A 22 -41.32 -0.64 -1.59
N HIS A 23 -41.57 -0.91 -0.31
CA HIS A 23 -40.52 -0.88 0.72
C HIS A 23 -39.44 -1.93 0.47
N LEU A 24 -39.81 -3.15 0.11
CA LEU A 24 -38.86 -4.22 -0.21
C LEU A 24 -38.02 -3.89 -1.44
N LEU A 25 -38.62 -3.30 -2.48
CA LEU A 25 -37.91 -2.85 -3.66
C LEU A 25 -36.89 -1.76 -3.32
N ASN A 26 -37.27 -0.77 -2.51
CA ASN A 26 -36.37 0.28 -2.05
C ASN A 26 -35.18 -0.30 -1.28
N VAL A 27 -35.42 -1.20 -0.31
CA VAL A 27 -34.34 -1.89 0.41
C VAL A 27 -33.45 -2.69 -0.55
N GLY A 28 -34.04 -3.36 -1.54
CA GLY A 28 -33.31 -4.07 -2.58
C GLY A 28 -32.35 -3.15 -3.36
N VAL A 29 -32.80 -1.96 -3.75
CA VAL A 29 -31.95 -0.96 -4.41
C VAL A 29 -30.79 -0.52 -3.52
N TYR A 30 -31.03 -0.26 -2.23
CA TYR A 30 -29.96 0.07 -1.28
C TYR A 30 -28.95 -1.07 -1.12
N ILE A 31 -29.40 -2.31 -0.95
CA ILE A 31 -28.52 -3.48 -0.82
C ILE A 31 -27.63 -3.61 -2.06
N VAL A 32 -28.21 -3.52 -3.26
CA VAL A 32 -27.47 -3.61 -4.51
C VAL A 32 -26.49 -2.43 -4.65
N GLY A 33 -26.95 -1.20 -4.40
CA GLY A 33 -26.10 -0.01 -4.50
C GLY A 33 -24.91 -0.04 -3.54
N ILE A 34 -25.16 -0.33 -2.26
CA ILE A 34 -24.11 -0.47 -1.24
C ILE A 34 -23.16 -1.62 -1.60
N GLY A 35 -23.69 -2.76 -2.03
CA GLY A 35 -22.89 -3.93 -2.42
C GLY A 35 -21.97 -3.63 -3.60
N VAL A 36 -22.50 -3.04 -4.67
CA VAL A 36 -21.72 -2.62 -5.85
C VAL A 36 -20.64 -1.61 -5.45
N TYR A 37 -21.00 -0.60 -4.65
CA TYR A 37 -20.05 0.40 -4.18
C TYR A 37 -18.92 -0.22 -3.34
N ALA A 38 -19.26 -1.11 -2.40
CA ALA A 38 -18.27 -1.77 -1.54
C ALA A 38 -17.32 -2.66 -2.35
N VAL A 39 -17.83 -3.42 -3.33
CA VAL A 39 -17.01 -4.23 -4.25
C VAL A 39 -16.11 -3.35 -5.10
N PHE A 40 -16.64 -2.23 -5.61
CA PHE A 40 -15.84 -1.24 -6.31
C PHE A 40 -14.71 -0.73 -5.42
N ILE A 41 -15.00 -0.16 -4.25
CA ILE A 41 -13.98 0.33 -3.32
C ILE A 41 -12.96 -0.76 -2.98
N PHE A 42 -13.38 -2.01 -2.79
CA PHE A 42 -12.49 -3.13 -2.47
C PHE A 42 -11.36 -3.30 -3.50
N HIS A 43 -11.69 -3.27 -4.79
CA HIS A 43 -10.70 -3.43 -5.84
C HIS A 43 -9.79 -2.20 -5.94
N PHE A 44 -10.39 -1.00 -5.81
CA PHE A 44 -9.68 0.26 -6.02
C PHE A 44 -8.70 0.58 -4.89
N TYR A 45 -9.11 0.43 -3.62
CA TYR A 45 -8.25 0.74 -2.47
C TYR A 45 -7.01 -0.18 -2.45
N ARG A 46 -7.19 -1.46 -2.78
CA ARG A 46 -6.12 -2.47 -2.76
C ARG A 46 -5.04 -2.17 -3.79
N PHE A 47 -5.47 -1.63 -4.93
CA PHE A 47 -4.56 -1.21 -5.99
C PHE A 47 -3.74 0.01 -5.55
N LEU A 48 -4.36 1.04 -4.98
CA LEU A 48 -3.65 2.23 -4.48
C LEU A 48 -2.68 1.94 -3.33
N ALA A 49 -3.13 1.11 -2.39
CA ALA A 49 -2.37 0.81 -1.17
C ALA A 49 -1.19 -0.13 -1.40
N SER A 50 -1.05 -0.67 -2.61
CA SER A 50 0.06 -1.54 -2.96
C SER A 50 1.32 -0.70 -3.22
N ARG A 51 2.44 -1.11 -2.64
CA ARG A 51 3.74 -0.47 -2.91
C ARG A 51 4.14 -0.66 -4.37
N ASP A 52 3.97 -1.89 -4.85
CA ASP A 52 4.26 -2.31 -6.22
C ASP A 52 2.99 -2.81 -6.92
N MET A 53 2.30 -1.87 -7.58
CA MET A 53 1.01 -2.11 -8.24
C MET A 53 1.06 -3.14 -9.37
N PHE A 54 2.22 -3.32 -9.99
CA PHE A 54 2.43 -4.44 -10.90
C PHE A 54 3.77 -5.09 -10.60
N LYS A 55 3.77 -6.42 -10.43
CA LYS A 55 5.02 -7.20 -10.37
C LYS A 55 5.64 -7.22 -11.77
N LEU A 56 6.94 -6.94 -11.90
CA LEU A 56 7.63 -7.15 -13.17
C LEU A 56 7.88 -8.65 -13.30
N ASP A 57 7.11 -9.30 -14.15
CA ASP A 57 7.48 -10.61 -14.65
C ASP A 57 8.31 -10.41 -15.92
N LEU A 58 9.61 -10.61 -15.82
CA LEU A 58 10.58 -10.45 -16.92
C LEU A 58 10.91 -11.81 -17.57
N SER A 59 10.17 -12.87 -17.25
CA SER A 59 10.43 -14.24 -17.73
C SER A 59 10.41 -14.38 -19.26
N GLY A 60 9.70 -13.50 -19.98
CA GLY A 60 9.70 -13.46 -21.46
C GLY A 60 10.90 -12.75 -22.11
N SER A 61 11.86 -12.22 -21.34
CA SER A 61 13.04 -11.52 -21.90
C SER A 61 14.22 -12.44 -22.24
N GLU A 62 14.06 -13.76 -22.04
CA GLU A 62 15.05 -14.78 -22.34
C GLU A 62 15.36 -14.91 -23.85
N GLU A 63 14.43 -14.50 -24.72
CA GLU A 63 14.48 -14.79 -26.16
C GLU A 63 15.33 -13.80 -26.99
N PHE A 64 15.81 -12.71 -26.40
CA PHE A 64 16.63 -11.72 -27.12
C PHE A 64 18.14 -12.05 -27.07
N ARG A 65 18.73 -12.35 -28.23
CA ARG A 65 20.14 -12.77 -28.44
C ARG A 65 21.23 -11.76 -28.04
N HIS A 66 20.93 -10.48 -27.77
CA HIS A 66 21.95 -9.46 -27.47
C HIS A 66 21.89 -8.90 -26.03
N PRO A 67 22.99 -8.96 -25.24
CA PRO A 67 23.01 -8.61 -23.82
C PRO A 67 22.84 -7.11 -23.53
N LEU A 68 23.35 -6.22 -24.40
CA LEU A 68 23.22 -4.77 -24.25
C LEU A 68 21.77 -4.29 -24.43
N PHE A 69 21.10 -4.75 -25.49
CA PHE A 69 19.71 -4.40 -25.77
C PHE A 69 18.76 -4.91 -24.69
N ARG A 70 19.05 -6.11 -24.13
CA ARG A 70 18.31 -6.67 -22.99
C ARG A 70 18.40 -5.78 -21.75
N GLY A 71 19.59 -5.23 -21.45
CA GLY A 71 19.80 -4.32 -20.32
C GLY A 71 19.02 -3.01 -20.48
N VAL A 72 19.14 -2.37 -21.64
CA VAL A 72 18.46 -1.08 -21.92
C VAL A 72 16.93 -1.24 -21.90
N LEU A 73 16.39 -2.28 -22.55
CA LEU A 73 14.96 -2.52 -22.57
C LEU A 73 14.40 -2.82 -21.17
N ARG A 74 15.14 -3.56 -20.34
CA ARG A 74 14.76 -3.83 -18.94
C ARG A 74 14.69 -2.56 -18.11
N VAL A 75 15.70 -1.69 -18.22
CA VAL A 75 15.72 -0.39 -17.54
C VAL A 75 14.59 0.50 -18.07
N LEU A 76 14.36 0.56 -19.38
CA LEU A 76 13.31 1.35 -19.99
C LEU A 76 11.91 0.89 -19.53
N MET A 77 11.65 -0.42 -19.51
CA MET A 77 10.39 -0.98 -19.00
C MET A 77 10.18 -0.70 -17.51
N TYR A 78 11.26 -0.73 -16.72
CA TYR A 78 11.21 -0.34 -15.31
C TYR A 78 10.89 1.15 -15.15
N VAL A 79 11.58 2.02 -15.89
CA VAL A 79 11.35 3.47 -15.90
C VAL A 79 9.93 3.81 -16.32
N ALA A 80 9.47 3.33 -17.48
CA ALA A 80 8.12 3.62 -17.98
C ALA A 80 7.03 3.21 -16.96
N LYS A 81 7.18 2.03 -16.36
CA LYS A 81 6.21 1.51 -15.40
C LYS A 81 6.18 2.29 -14.08
N TYR A 82 7.34 2.61 -13.50
CA TYR A 82 7.39 3.20 -12.16
C TYR A 82 7.47 4.72 -12.15
N ILE A 83 7.99 5.34 -13.21
CA ILE A 83 8.09 6.80 -13.32
C ILE A 83 6.88 7.40 -14.05
N VAL A 84 6.25 6.66 -14.97
CA VAL A 84 5.11 7.19 -15.74
C VAL A 84 3.78 6.61 -15.27
N ILE A 85 3.60 5.29 -15.33
CA ILE A 85 2.30 4.67 -15.02
C ILE A 85 1.91 4.93 -13.57
N PHE A 86 2.87 4.80 -12.65
CA PHE A 86 2.58 4.93 -11.22
C PHE A 86 2.10 6.35 -10.84
N PRO A 87 2.80 7.46 -11.17
CA PRO A 87 2.31 8.79 -10.81
C PRO A 87 0.99 9.16 -11.48
N ILE A 88 0.75 8.73 -12.72
CA ILE A 88 -0.54 8.91 -13.40
C ILE A 88 -1.65 8.24 -12.59
N PHE A 89 -1.40 7.03 -12.09
CA PHE A 89 -2.37 6.33 -11.27
C PHE A 89 -2.62 7.04 -9.92
N ALA A 90 -1.56 7.44 -9.22
CA ALA A 90 -1.68 8.20 -7.97
C ALA A 90 -2.44 9.51 -8.17
N PHE A 91 -2.24 10.17 -9.32
CA PHE A 91 -2.95 11.38 -9.71
C PHE A 91 -4.42 11.15 -10.04
N PHE A 92 -4.75 10.09 -10.78
CA PHE A 92 -6.12 9.66 -10.98
C PHE A 92 -6.82 9.45 -9.62
N TRP A 93 -6.13 8.81 -8.67
CA TRP A 93 -6.69 8.61 -7.34
C TRP A 93 -6.83 9.91 -6.54
N LEU A 94 -5.87 10.83 -6.65
CA LEU A 94 -5.99 12.17 -6.09
C LEU A 94 -7.26 12.86 -6.61
N ALA A 95 -7.55 12.76 -7.91
CA ALA A 95 -8.76 13.34 -8.50
C ALA A 95 -10.04 12.68 -7.94
N VAL A 96 -10.09 11.36 -7.83
CA VAL A 96 -11.22 10.63 -7.22
C VAL A 96 -11.44 11.08 -5.77
N LEU A 97 -10.37 11.13 -4.97
CA LEU A 97 -10.44 11.53 -3.57
C LEU A 97 -10.86 13.00 -3.42
N THR A 98 -10.36 13.87 -4.29
CA THR A 98 -10.74 15.28 -4.33
C THR A 98 -12.22 15.42 -4.67
N LEU A 99 -12.73 14.68 -5.65
CA LEU A 99 -14.14 14.70 -5.99
C LEU A 99 -15.01 14.25 -4.81
N ILE A 100 -14.64 13.14 -4.17
CA ILE A 100 -15.34 12.63 -2.99
C ILE A 100 -15.34 13.66 -1.85
N LEU A 101 -14.18 14.24 -1.56
CA LEU A 101 -14.04 15.26 -0.52
C LEU A 101 -14.77 16.56 -0.86
N ALA A 102 -14.80 16.97 -2.12
CA ALA A 102 -15.48 18.18 -2.55
C ALA A 102 -16.99 18.07 -2.39
N ILE A 103 -17.55 16.88 -2.65
CA ILE A 103 -18.96 16.60 -2.38
C ILE A 103 -19.25 16.65 -0.87
N LEU A 104 -18.31 16.19 -0.05
CA LEU A 104 -18.47 16.15 1.40
C LEU A 104 -18.26 17.51 2.09
N SER A 105 -17.40 18.37 1.54
CA SER A 105 -16.93 19.60 2.17
C SER A 105 -17.64 20.85 1.66
N LYS A 106 -18.95 20.91 1.89
CA LYS A 106 -19.75 22.12 1.68
C LYS A 106 -19.02 23.32 2.30
N ASP A 107 -18.90 24.40 1.54
CA ASP A 107 -18.25 25.67 1.93
C ASP A 107 -16.72 25.65 2.11
N ARG A 108 -16.00 24.69 1.53
CA ARG A 108 -14.52 24.72 1.47
C ARG A 108 -14.01 25.16 0.10
N ALA A 109 -12.96 25.97 0.10
CA ALA A 109 -12.27 26.34 -1.13
C ALA A 109 -11.64 25.10 -1.78
N PHE A 110 -11.71 25.01 -3.11
CA PHE A 110 -11.16 23.87 -3.88
C PHE A 110 -9.68 23.58 -3.54
N SER A 111 -8.88 24.61 -3.33
CA SER A 111 -7.46 24.49 -2.93
C SER A 111 -7.27 23.75 -1.61
N GLN A 112 -8.17 23.94 -0.63
CA GLN A 112 -8.13 23.24 0.65
C GLN A 112 -8.53 21.78 0.50
N VAL A 113 -9.58 21.50 -0.28
CA VAL A 113 -10.03 20.15 -0.58
C VAL A 113 -8.94 19.35 -1.26
N LEU A 114 -8.32 19.95 -2.28
CA LEU A 114 -7.23 19.35 -3.04
C LEU A 114 -5.98 19.13 -2.16
N LEU A 115 -5.68 20.04 -1.23
CA LEU A 115 -4.59 19.89 -0.26
C LEU A 115 -4.83 18.70 0.67
N VAL A 116 -6.03 18.59 1.24
CA VAL A 116 -6.41 17.45 2.11
C VAL A 116 -6.32 16.15 1.31
N ALA A 117 -6.85 16.14 0.09
CA ALA A 117 -6.77 14.98 -0.78
C ALA A 117 -5.30 14.57 -1.03
N LEU A 118 -4.43 15.53 -1.36
CA LEU A 118 -3.01 15.27 -1.57
C LEU A 118 -2.34 14.72 -0.32
N ALA A 119 -2.59 15.32 0.84
CA ALA A 119 -2.03 14.88 2.11
C ALA A 119 -2.47 13.44 2.43
N THR A 120 -3.74 13.10 2.23
CA THR A 120 -4.25 11.74 2.42
C THR A 120 -3.62 10.75 1.45
N VAL A 121 -3.58 11.05 0.15
CA VAL A 121 -2.92 10.17 -0.85
C VAL A 121 -1.45 9.97 -0.52
N SER A 122 -0.75 11.05 -0.16
CA SER A 122 0.67 11.00 0.19
C SER A 122 0.92 10.17 1.46
N ALA A 123 0.07 10.31 2.49
CA ALA A 123 0.14 9.51 3.70
C ALA A 123 -0.09 8.02 3.41
N ILE A 124 -1.06 7.68 2.55
CA ILE A 124 -1.28 6.31 2.06
C ILE A 124 -0.02 5.80 1.36
N ARG A 125 0.61 6.60 0.49
CA ARG A 125 1.85 6.21 -0.19
C ARG A 125 2.97 5.93 0.78
N VAL A 126 3.24 6.84 1.73
CA VAL A 126 4.26 6.62 2.76
C VAL A 126 3.97 5.34 3.55
N ALA A 127 2.70 5.11 3.93
CA ALA A 127 2.28 3.91 4.62
C ALA A 127 2.52 2.64 3.79
N ALA A 128 2.35 2.67 2.46
CA ALA A 128 2.59 1.51 1.60
C ALA A 128 4.05 1.06 1.60
N TYR A 129 4.99 1.98 1.81
CA TYR A 129 6.42 1.67 1.97
C TYR A 129 6.79 1.19 3.37
N TYR A 130 5.96 1.50 4.38
CA TYR A 130 6.11 1.00 5.74
C TYR A 130 5.44 -0.37 5.93
N HIS A 131 4.13 -0.44 5.74
CA HIS A 131 3.32 -1.66 5.83
C HIS A 131 2.08 -1.56 4.92
N GLU A 132 1.98 -2.44 3.93
CA GLU A 132 0.88 -2.38 2.94
C GLU A 132 -0.50 -2.53 3.59
N ASP A 133 -0.64 -3.28 4.68
CA ASP A 133 -1.93 -3.42 5.37
C ASP A 133 -2.39 -2.11 6.01
N LEU A 134 -1.46 -1.32 6.57
CA LEU A 134 -1.78 0.01 7.09
C LEU A 134 -2.22 0.93 5.95
N SER A 135 -1.51 0.88 4.82
CA SER A 135 -1.90 1.64 3.63
C SER A 135 -3.29 1.25 3.14
N ARG A 136 -3.63 -0.05 3.17
CA ARG A 136 -4.94 -0.58 2.78
C ARG A 136 -6.02 -0.03 3.71
N ASP A 137 -5.76 -0.05 5.01
CA ASP A 137 -6.69 0.46 6.00
C ASP A 137 -6.92 1.97 5.86
N LEU A 138 -5.87 2.76 5.62
CA LEU A 138 -6.01 4.20 5.39
C LEU A 138 -6.78 4.52 4.10
N SER A 139 -6.50 3.80 3.01
CA SER A 139 -7.10 4.07 1.71
C SER A 139 -8.62 3.83 1.64
N LYS A 140 -9.14 2.92 2.48
CA LYS A 140 -10.57 2.58 2.49
C LYS A 140 -11.42 3.44 3.43
N ILE A 141 -10.80 4.10 4.43
CA ILE A 141 -11.54 4.89 5.42
C ILE A 141 -12.37 5.98 4.75
N LEU A 142 -11.78 6.77 3.85
CA LEU A 142 -12.46 7.93 3.29
C LEU A 142 -13.63 7.54 2.36
N PRO A 143 -13.47 6.59 1.42
CA PRO A 143 -14.60 6.11 0.62
C PRO A 143 -15.72 5.50 1.47
N PHE A 144 -15.40 4.70 2.50
CA PHE A 144 -16.43 4.13 3.36
C PHE A 144 -17.10 5.18 4.27
N ALA A 145 -16.38 6.21 4.70
CA ALA A 145 -16.98 7.33 5.42
C ALA A 145 -18.02 8.05 4.55
N VAL A 146 -17.72 8.26 3.27
CA VAL A 146 -18.63 8.89 2.32
C VAL A 146 -19.85 8.01 2.07
N LEU A 147 -19.67 6.70 1.93
CA LEU A 147 -20.79 5.76 1.86
C LEU A 147 -21.67 5.83 3.11
N GLY A 148 -21.05 5.89 4.30
CA GLY A 148 -21.78 6.02 5.57
C GLY A 148 -22.64 7.28 5.61
N ILE A 149 -22.08 8.43 5.20
CA ILE A 149 -22.82 9.70 5.14
C ILE A 149 -23.94 9.64 4.10
N PHE A 150 -23.70 9.03 2.94
CA PHE A 150 -24.71 8.84 1.90
C PHE A 150 -25.91 8.02 2.41
N ILE A 151 -25.67 6.97 3.19
CA ILE A 151 -26.72 6.13 3.77
C ILE A 151 -27.55 6.90 4.80
N ILE A 152 -26.92 7.80 5.57
CA ILE A 152 -27.60 8.60 6.60
C ILE A 152 -28.44 9.72 5.96
N ASP A 153 -27.87 10.44 4.99
CA ASP A 153 -28.52 11.56 4.34
C ASP A 153 -27.97 11.80 2.93
N ALA A 154 -28.73 11.34 1.93
CA ALA A 154 -28.40 11.53 0.52
C ALA A 154 -28.44 13.00 0.07
N SER A 155 -29.09 13.90 0.82
CA SER A 155 -29.16 15.34 0.48
C SER A 155 -27.81 16.07 0.61
N TYR A 156 -26.82 15.43 1.24
CA TYR A 156 -25.44 15.89 1.20
C TYR A 156 -24.82 15.85 -0.20
N PHE A 157 -25.39 15.04 -1.11
CA PHE A 157 -24.85 14.82 -2.45
C PHE A 157 -25.68 15.59 -3.48
N SER A 158 -25.09 16.65 -4.05
CA SER A 158 -25.69 17.44 -5.13
C SER A 158 -24.87 17.28 -6.41
N LEU A 159 -25.54 16.88 -7.49
CA LEU A 159 -24.93 16.83 -8.82
C LEU A 159 -24.51 18.21 -9.31
N GLN A 160 -25.23 19.26 -8.91
CA GLN A 160 -24.93 20.64 -9.30
C GLN A 160 -23.62 21.10 -8.66
N ASP A 161 -23.42 20.78 -7.38
CA ASP A 161 -22.20 21.09 -6.65
C ASP A 161 -21.02 20.29 -7.22
N SER A 162 -21.26 19.04 -7.62
CA SER A 162 -20.23 18.19 -8.24
C SER A 162 -19.73 18.76 -9.58
N VAL A 163 -20.62 19.34 -10.39
CA VAL A 163 -20.24 20.02 -11.65
C VAL A 163 -19.49 21.32 -11.38
N ALA A 164 -19.86 22.06 -10.34
CA ALA A 164 -19.14 23.28 -9.94
C ALA A 164 -17.67 22.98 -9.58
N VAL A 165 -17.43 21.88 -8.85
CA VAL A 165 -16.07 21.42 -8.51
C VAL A 165 -15.23 21.12 -9.76
N LEU A 166 -15.82 20.49 -10.78
CA LEU A 166 -15.12 20.21 -12.04
C LEU A 166 -14.74 21.48 -12.80
N ARG A 167 -15.57 22.53 -12.74
CA ARG A 167 -15.22 23.83 -13.34
C ARG A 167 -14.06 24.49 -12.58
N GLU A 168 -14.08 24.38 -11.25
CA GLU A 168 -13.05 24.99 -10.41
C GLU A 168 -11.67 24.33 -10.55
N ALA A 169 -11.62 23.06 -10.96
CA ALA A 169 -10.38 22.37 -11.29
C ALA A 169 -9.59 23.08 -12.41
N ASN A 170 -10.27 23.61 -13.42
CA ASN A 170 -9.60 24.33 -14.52
C ASN A 170 -8.95 25.65 -14.05
N ASN A 171 -9.60 26.34 -13.10
CA ASN A 171 -9.09 27.57 -12.50
C ASN A 171 -7.83 27.31 -11.66
N HIS A 172 -7.68 26.08 -11.13
CA HIS A 172 -6.58 25.67 -10.26
C HIS A 172 -5.56 24.75 -10.94
N ARG A 173 -5.50 24.73 -12.29
CA ARG A 173 -4.61 23.82 -13.03
C ARG A 173 -3.15 23.88 -12.60
N GLU A 174 -2.64 25.06 -12.26
CA GLU A 174 -1.24 25.24 -11.82
C GLU A 174 -0.99 24.53 -10.49
N LEU A 175 -1.91 24.68 -9.54
CA LEU A 175 -1.86 23.98 -8.26
C LEU A 175 -1.93 22.46 -8.45
N ILE A 176 -2.81 22.00 -9.34
CA ILE A 176 -2.95 20.59 -9.70
C ILE A 176 -1.62 20.05 -10.27
N PHE A 177 -0.95 20.80 -11.15
CA PHE A 177 0.36 20.42 -11.68
C PHE A 177 1.45 20.39 -10.61
N TYR A 178 1.48 21.36 -9.69
CA TYR A 178 2.43 21.35 -8.57
C TYR A 178 2.24 20.10 -7.69
N TYR A 179 0.99 19.73 -7.41
CA TYR A 179 0.68 18.56 -6.60
C TYR A 179 0.98 17.24 -7.34
N PHE A 180 0.76 17.21 -8.66
CA PHE A 180 1.20 16.10 -9.49
C PHE A 180 2.72 15.93 -9.45
N ALA A 181 3.47 17.01 -9.67
CA ALA A 181 4.93 17.01 -9.59
C ALA A 181 5.42 16.56 -8.20
N PHE A 182 4.75 17.02 -7.14
CA PHE A 182 5.03 16.57 -5.78
C PHE A 182 4.83 15.06 -5.62
N LEU A 183 3.74 14.47 -6.13
CA LEU A 183 3.52 13.02 -6.08
C LEU A 183 4.61 12.23 -6.81
N VAL A 184 5.06 12.72 -7.97
CA VAL A 184 6.16 12.12 -8.72
C VAL A 184 7.45 12.11 -7.87
N VAL A 185 7.78 13.26 -7.27
CA VAL A 185 8.98 13.40 -6.43
C VAL A 185 8.88 12.53 -5.17
N LEU A 186 7.74 12.55 -4.48
CA LEU A 186 7.48 11.73 -3.30
C LEU A 186 7.69 10.25 -3.60
N GLU A 187 7.09 9.75 -4.67
CA GLU A 187 7.22 8.36 -5.06
C GLU A 187 8.69 8.00 -5.38
N PHE A 188 9.38 8.87 -6.10
CA PHE A 188 10.79 8.66 -6.42
C PHE A 188 11.66 8.60 -5.16
N VAL A 189 11.47 9.52 -4.22
CA VAL A 189 12.17 9.52 -2.93
C VAL A 189 11.90 8.23 -2.16
N LEU A 190 10.64 7.82 -2.03
CA LEU A 190 10.27 6.58 -1.33
C LEU A 190 10.91 5.34 -1.97
N ARG A 191 10.93 5.26 -3.30
CA ARG A 191 11.58 4.17 -4.05
C ARG A 191 13.09 4.15 -3.83
N LEU A 192 13.75 5.29 -3.86
CA LEU A 192 15.19 5.39 -3.61
C LEU A 192 15.54 4.95 -2.18
N VAL A 193 14.79 5.44 -1.19
CA VAL A 193 15.01 5.10 0.22
C VAL A 193 14.83 3.59 0.43
N MET A 194 13.73 3.01 -0.04
CA MET A 194 13.50 1.57 0.15
C MET A 194 14.47 0.71 -0.65
N GLY A 195 14.79 1.10 -1.89
CA GLY A 195 15.79 0.41 -2.71
C GLY A 195 17.17 0.39 -2.04
N TYR A 196 17.59 1.52 -1.46
CA TYR A 196 18.84 1.62 -0.73
C TYR A 196 18.86 0.74 0.54
N VAL A 197 17.79 0.78 1.34
CA VAL A 197 17.67 -0.02 2.58
C VAL A 197 17.73 -1.52 2.28
N VAL A 198 16.96 -1.99 1.29
CA VAL A 198 16.97 -3.41 0.88
C VAL A 198 18.35 -3.81 0.35
N GLY A 199 18.97 -2.95 -0.47
CA GLY A 199 20.32 -3.18 -0.98
C GLY A 199 21.36 -3.35 0.13
N LEU A 200 21.30 -2.50 1.16
CA LEU A 200 22.20 -2.55 2.31
C LEU A 200 22.00 -3.83 3.14
N ILE A 201 20.75 -4.22 3.41
CA ILE A 201 20.43 -5.45 4.16
C ILE A 201 20.94 -6.68 3.40
N ALA A 202 20.69 -6.73 2.08
CA ALA A 202 21.14 -7.83 1.24
C ALA A 202 22.68 -7.91 1.17
N PHE A 203 23.37 -6.77 1.13
CA PHE A 203 24.83 -6.71 1.16
C PHE A 203 25.39 -7.22 2.49
N ARG A 204 24.84 -6.77 3.63
CA ARG A 204 25.25 -7.25 4.96
C ARG A 204 25.03 -8.76 5.13
N ARG A 205 23.91 -9.30 4.65
CA ARG A 205 23.64 -10.75 4.69
C ARG A 205 24.69 -11.54 3.90
N ARG A 206 25.09 -11.07 2.72
CA ARG A 206 26.14 -11.74 1.91
C ARG A 206 27.50 -11.75 2.61
N GLN A 207 27.87 -10.65 3.28
CA GLN A 207 29.10 -10.56 4.06
C GLN A 207 29.09 -11.55 5.24
N LEU A 208 27.97 -11.68 5.94
CA LEU A 208 27.83 -12.63 7.05
C LEU A 208 27.92 -14.08 6.59
N VAL A 209 27.27 -14.45 5.49
CA VAL A 209 27.35 -15.82 4.93
C VAL A 209 28.78 -16.16 4.52
N ARG A 210 29.46 -15.26 3.81
CA ARG A 210 30.88 -15.44 3.43
C ARG A 210 31.79 -15.61 4.65
N GLY A 211 31.60 -14.79 5.69
CA GLY A 211 32.38 -14.90 6.91
C GLY A 211 32.13 -16.20 7.70
N VAL A 212 30.96 -16.83 7.55
CA VAL A 212 30.66 -18.15 8.13
C VAL A 212 31.29 -19.27 7.29
N GLU A 213 31.26 -19.17 5.96
CA GLU A 213 31.92 -20.12 5.05
C GLU A 213 33.45 -20.12 5.23
N GLU A 214 34.08 -18.94 5.28
CA GLU A 214 35.52 -18.81 5.52
C GLU A 214 35.97 -19.37 6.88
N ARG A 215 35.10 -19.29 7.90
CA ARG A 215 35.34 -19.90 9.23
C ARG A 215 35.13 -21.41 9.23
N ALA A 216 34.20 -21.92 8.42
CA ALA A 216 33.95 -23.35 8.26
C ALA A 216 35.07 -24.04 7.46
N GLU A 217 35.66 -23.35 6.48
CA GLU A 217 36.80 -23.83 5.68
C GLU A 217 38.15 -23.79 6.41
N SER A 218 38.24 -23.14 7.57
CA SER A 218 39.47 -23.09 8.37
C SER A 218 39.36 -23.82 9.73
N PRO A 219 39.14 -25.16 9.78
CA PRO A 219 39.08 -25.91 11.05
C PRO A 219 40.43 -26.01 11.78
N GLY A 220 41.54 -25.69 11.12
CA GLY A 220 42.89 -26.09 11.54
C GLY A 220 43.67 -25.14 12.46
N ARG A 221 43.13 -23.98 12.87
CA ARG A 221 43.89 -23.00 13.68
C ARG A 221 43.57 -22.98 15.18
N ALA A 222 42.58 -23.74 15.65
CA ALA A 222 42.15 -23.70 17.04
C ALA A 222 42.77 -24.79 17.95
N ARG A 223 43.65 -25.65 17.42
CA ARG A 223 44.41 -26.64 18.21
C ARG A 223 45.90 -26.58 17.88
N ALA A 224 46.56 -25.53 18.32
CA ALA A 224 48.00 -25.53 18.52
C ALA A 224 48.21 -25.13 19.98
N TYR A 225 48.02 -26.09 20.88
CA TYR A 225 48.61 -26.01 22.20
C TYR A 225 50.07 -26.49 22.02
N PRO A 226 51.08 -25.78 22.55
CA PRO A 226 52.46 -26.24 22.40
C PRO A 226 52.63 -27.57 23.13
N ASP A 227 53.27 -28.52 22.46
CA ASP A 227 53.73 -29.77 23.05
C ASP A 227 54.61 -29.45 24.27
N GLU A 228 54.22 -29.93 25.45
CA GLU A 228 55.09 -29.94 26.62
C GLU A 228 56.21 -30.96 26.35
N GLU A 229 57.39 -30.42 26.04
CA GLU A 229 58.61 -31.15 25.75
C GLU A 229 59.14 -31.81 27.04
N ASP A 230 59.32 -33.11 26.95
CA ASP A 230 59.88 -34.05 27.93
C ASP A 230 61.34 -33.66 28.27
N ASP A 231 61.58 -33.12 29.46
CA ASP A 231 62.94 -32.91 29.99
C ASP A 231 63.14 -33.66 31.31
N ARG A 232 63.50 -34.95 31.20
CA ARG A 232 64.20 -35.69 32.25
C ARG A 232 65.71 -35.67 31.97
N PRO A 233 66.54 -35.27 32.94
CA PRO A 233 67.91 -35.73 33.01
C PRO A 233 68.07 -36.81 34.08
N GLY A 234 68.66 -37.93 33.67
CA GLY A 234 69.06 -39.03 34.56
C GLY A 234 70.31 -38.70 35.39
N ALA A 235 70.25 -39.19 36.64
CA ALA A 235 71.32 -39.58 37.56
C ALA A 235 72.81 -39.34 37.18
N THR A 236 73.56 -38.67 38.08
CA THR A 236 74.83 -39.23 38.62
C THR A 236 75.27 -38.59 39.94
N ALA A 237 75.49 -39.45 40.95
CA ALA A 237 76.44 -39.44 42.07
C ALA A 237 77.03 -38.13 42.67
N ALA A 238 76.91 -37.96 44.00
CA ALA A 238 78.01 -38.10 44.98
C ALA A 238 77.66 -37.49 46.36
N ALA A 239 77.78 -38.30 47.43
CA ALA A 239 78.01 -37.85 48.82
C ALA A 239 79.48 -37.36 48.95
N PRO A 240 79.94 -36.60 49.98
CA PRO A 240 79.72 -36.86 51.43
C PRO A 240 79.67 -35.63 52.39
N ALA A 241 79.47 -35.94 53.69
CA ALA A 241 79.86 -35.22 54.93
C ALA A 241 79.34 -33.78 55.13
N ASP A 242 78.73 -33.39 56.26
CA ASP A 242 78.98 -33.67 57.69
C ASP A 242 77.68 -33.79 58.51
#